data_AF-A0A832B173-F1
#
_entry.id   AF-A0A832B173-F1
#
_cell.length_a   1.000
_cell.length_b   1.000
_cell.length_c   1.000
_cell.angle_alpha   90.00
_cell.angle_beta   90.00
_cell.angle_gamma   90.00
#
_symmetry.space_group_name_H-M   'P 1'
#
loop_
_entity.id
_entity.type
_entity.pdbx_description
1 polymer ?
#
loop_
_entity_poly.entity_id
_entity_poly.type
_entity_poly.pdbx_seq_one_letter_code
_entity_poly.pdbx_strand_id
1 'polypeptide(L)'
;ARLMLDNFPHIKSFWIMNTPQISQVSLWYGADDIDGTIHEYEITYAEGEFGNKRQVLTRHQLIRNIVEAGRIPVERDSLYREVAVQEDGRKGLD
;
A
#
# COMPACT_ATOMS: atom_id res chain seq x y z
N ALA A 1 -5.42 0.36 -17.66
CA ALA A 1 -4.35 -0.66 -17.59
C ALA A 1 -4.90 -2.08 -17.64
N ARG A 2 -5.73 -2.50 -16.67
CA ARG A 2 -6.21 -3.88 -16.51
C ARG A 2 -6.77 -4.54 -17.79
N LEU A 3 -7.50 -3.79 -18.61
CA LEU A 3 -8.08 -4.29 -19.87
C LEU A 3 -7.06 -4.50 -21.00
N MET A 4 -5.94 -3.78 -20.97
CA MET A 4 -4.93 -3.78 -22.05
C MET A 4 -3.74 -4.70 -21.74
N LEU A 5 -3.43 -4.89 -20.46
CA LEU A 5 -2.28 -5.66 -19.98
C LEU A 5 -2.74 -7.04 -19.51
N ASP A 6 -3.24 -7.87 -20.42
CA ASP A 6 -3.79 -9.20 -20.11
C ASP A 6 -2.73 -10.22 -19.62
N ASN A 7 -1.45 -9.96 -19.89
CA ASN A 7 -0.31 -10.80 -19.50
C ASN A 7 0.43 -10.33 -18.23
N PHE A 8 -0.01 -9.23 -17.60
CA PHE A 8 0.51 -8.79 -16.31
C PHE A 8 -0.49 -9.16 -15.20
N PRO A 9 -0.15 -10.06 -14.26
CA PRO A 9 -1.10 -10.51 -13.26
C PRO A 9 -1.54 -9.39 -12.32
N HIS A 10 -0.62 -8.50 -11.95
CA HIS A 10 -0.82 -7.48 -10.92
C HIS A 10 -0.69 -6.06 -11.47
N ILE A 11 -1.55 -5.16 -10.99
CA ILE A 11 -1.45 -3.72 -11.26
C ILE A 11 -1.26 -3.00 -9.94
N LYS A 12 -0.13 -2.30 -9.84
CA LYS A 12 0.28 -1.57 -8.65
C LYS A 12 -0.27 -0.14 -8.64
N SER A 13 -0.74 0.32 -7.48
CA SER A 13 -0.88 1.74 -7.15
C SER A 13 0.16 2.17 -6.12
N PHE A 14 1.05 3.06 -6.53
CA PHE A 14 2.09 3.62 -5.67
C PHE A 14 1.56 4.87 -4.95
N TRP A 15 1.17 4.70 -3.68
CA TRP A 15 0.44 5.73 -2.95
C TRP A 15 1.24 7.01 -2.67
N ILE A 16 2.56 6.97 -2.71
CA ILE A 16 3.42 8.17 -2.59
C ILE A 16 3.21 9.14 -3.76
N MET A 17 2.97 8.59 -4.95
CA MET A 17 2.74 9.38 -6.16
C MET A 17 1.25 9.65 -6.40
N ASN A 18 0.39 8.70 -6.03
CA ASN A 18 -1.04 8.78 -6.30
C ASN A 18 -1.85 9.40 -5.16
N THR A 19 -1.31 9.53 -3.94
CA THR A 19 -2.02 9.73 -2.66
C THR A 19 -2.76 8.49 -2.16
N PRO A 20 -3.00 8.34 -0.84
CA PRO A 20 -3.76 7.22 -0.29
C PRO A 20 -5.19 7.12 -0.84
N GLN A 21 -5.87 8.24 -1.08
CA GLN A 21 -7.26 8.28 -1.54
C GLN A 21 -7.40 7.76 -2.97
N ILE A 22 -6.53 8.18 -3.89
CA ILE A 22 -6.55 7.66 -5.26
C ILE A 22 -6.13 6.19 -5.28
N SER A 23 -5.17 5.77 -4.45
CA SER A 23 -4.82 4.36 -4.31
C SER A 23 -6.00 3.52 -3.84
N GLN A 24 -6.81 4.01 -2.89
CA GLN A 24 -8.03 3.33 -2.47
C GLN A 24 -9.04 3.20 -3.61
N VAL A 25 -9.29 4.28 -4.37
CA VAL A 25 -10.20 4.26 -5.53
C VAL A 25 -9.70 3.30 -6.60
N SER A 26 -8.39 3.22 -6.84
CA SER A 26 -7.80 2.37 -7.87
C SER A 26 -8.13 0.88 -7.71
N LEU A 27 -8.43 0.41 -6.48
CA LEU A 27 -8.89 -0.95 -6.18
C LEU A 27 -10.23 -1.32 -6.85
N TRP A 28 -11.00 -0.32 -7.28
CA TRP A 28 -12.22 -0.51 -8.06
C TRP A 28 -11.97 -0.54 -9.57
N TYR A 29 -10.79 -0.08 -10.01
CA TYR A 29 -10.46 0.11 -11.43
C TYR A 29 -9.30 -0.79 -11.89
N GLY A 30 -9.10 -1.91 -11.18
CA GLY A 30 -8.24 -3.01 -11.60
C GLY A 30 -6.84 -3.01 -11.01
N ALA A 31 -6.53 -2.15 -10.03
CA ALA A 31 -5.38 -2.33 -9.15
C ALA A 31 -5.69 -3.37 -8.07
N ASP A 32 -4.72 -4.22 -7.76
CA ASP A 32 -4.79 -5.24 -6.71
C ASP A 32 -3.60 -5.17 -5.75
N ASP A 33 -2.60 -4.34 -6.06
CA ASP A 33 -1.40 -4.14 -5.26
C ASP A 33 -1.27 -2.67 -4.84
N ILE A 34 -1.50 -2.37 -3.57
CA ILE A 34 -1.12 -1.07 -3.01
C ILE A 34 0.27 -1.24 -2.38
N ASP A 35 1.19 -0.38 -2.79
CA ASP A 35 2.58 -0.45 -2.31
C ASP A 35 2.64 -0.41 -0.77
N GLY A 36 3.61 -1.13 -0.21
CA GLY A 36 3.67 -1.44 1.22
C GLY A 36 3.91 -0.24 2.14
N THR A 37 4.21 -0.55 3.40
CA THR A 37 4.41 0.48 4.42
C THR A 37 5.73 1.21 4.20
N ILE A 38 5.65 2.39 3.59
CA ILE A 38 6.73 3.37 3.65
C ILE A 38 6.47 4.18 4.92
N HIS A 39 7.26 3.91 5.96
CA HIS A 39 7.11 4.56 7.27
C HIS A 39 7.27 6.07 7.17
N GLU A 40 8.17 6.52 6.31
CA GLU A 40 8.40 7.92 6.02
C GLU A 40 9.02 8.04 4.63
N TYR A 41 8.44 8.89 3.79
CA TYR A 41 9.06 9.31 2.54
C TYR A 41 9.30 10.81 2.60
N GLU A 42 10.56 11.20 2.46
CA GLU A 42 10.96 12.58 2.32
C GLU A 42 11.16 12.90 0.84
N ILE A 43 10.38 13.85 0.32
CA ILE A 43 10.60 14.36 -1.05
C ILE A 43 11.70 15.41 -0.95
N THR A 44 12.83 15.18 -1.63
CA THR A 44 13.87 16.19 -1.77
C THR A 44 13.39 17.26 -2.74
N TYR A 45 13.23 18.48 -2.22
CA TYR A 45 12.87 19.66 -3.00
C TYR A 45 14.12 20.43 -3.44
N ALA A 46 14.02 21.17 -4.55
CA ALA A 46 15.04 22.16 -4.89
C ALA A 46 15.10 23.25 -3.80
N GLU A 47 16.26 23.88 -3.65
CA GLU A 47 16.47 24.93 -2.66
C GLU A 47 15.47 26.08 -2.89
N GLY A 48 14.67 26.41 -1.86
CA GLY A 48 13.63 27.44 -1.94
C GLY A 48 12.22 26.94 -2.29
N GLU A 49 12.03 25.65 -2.61
CA GLU A 49 10.70 25.09 -2.78
C GLU A 49 10.04 24.72 -1.43
N PHE A 50 8.80 25.17 -1.26
CA PHE A 50 7.98 24.92 -0.08
C PHE A 50 6.87 23.93 -0.44
N GLY A 51 6.70 22.90 0.39
CA GLY A 51 5.71 21.84 0.17
C GLY A 51 5.65 20.86 1.33
N ASN A 52 4.69 19.95 1.30
CA ASN A 52 4.61 18.89 2.29
C ASN A 52 5.76 17.89 2.05
N LYS A 53 6.84 18.04 2.81
CA LYS A 53 8.07 17.25 2.64
C LYS A 53 7.92 15.81 3.11
N ARG A 54 6.93 15.55 3.95
CA ARG A 54 6.77 14.28 4.67
C ARG A 54 5.44 13.63 4.32
N GLN A 55 5.50 12.44 3.75
CA GLN A 55 4.35 11.58 3.57
C GLN A 55 4.46 10.34 4.44
N VAL A 56 3.40 10.02 5.19
CA VAL A 56 3.33 8.87 6.10
C VAL A 56 2.00 8.15 5.90
N LEU A 57 2.06 6.83 5.75
CA LEU A 57 0.89 5.97 5.78
C LEU A 57 1.23 4.74 6.63
N THR A 58 0.60 4.62 7.79
CA THR A 58 0.84 3.49 8.70
C THR A 58 0.22 2.20 8.14
N ARG A 59 0.74 1.05 8.59
CA ARG A 59 0.15 -0.27 8.27
C ARG A 59 -1.35 -0.33 8.58
N HIS A 60 -1.75 0.20 9.74
CA HIS A 60 -3.15 0.19 10.16
C HIS A 60 -4.05 1.05 9.26
N GLN A 61 -3.56 2.22 8.83
CA GLN A 61 -4.30 3.07 7.87
C GLN A 61 -4.39 2.40 6.50
N LEU A 62 -3.31 1.78 6.01
CA LEU A 62 -3.32 1.06 4.75
C LEU A 62 -4.34 -0.09 4.76
N ILE A 63 -4.32 -0.92 5.81
CA ILE A 63 -5.29 -2.00 6.03
C ILE A 63 -6.72 -1.45 6.05
N ARG A 64 -6.97 -0.39 6.82
CA ARG A 64 -8.29 0.24 6.90
C ARG A 64 -8.77 0.69 5.53
N ASN A 65 -7.93 1.38 4.77
CA ASN A 65 -8.30 1.88 3.44
C ASN A 65 -8.69 0.72 2.49
N ILE A 66 -7.96 -0.39 2.52
CA ILE A 66 -8.26 -1.59 1.72
C ILE A 66 -9.61 -2.20 2.14
N VAL A 67 -9.86 -2.31 3.44
CA VAL A 67 -11.13 -2.84 3.99
C VAL A 67 -12.31 -1.93 3.64
N GLU A 68 -12.16 -0.62 3.79
CA GLU A 68 -13.18 0.38 3.44
C GLU A 68 -13.49 0.38 1.93
N ALA A 69 -12.53 -0.02 1.08
CA ALA A 69 -12.77 -0.27 -0.35
C ALA A 69 -13.47 -1.61 -0.64
N GLY A 70 -13.86 -2.38 0.38
CA GLY A 70 -14.51 -3.68 0.24
C GLY A 70 -13.58 -4.76 -0.31
N ARG A 71 -12.30 -4.75 0.09
CA ARG A 71 -11.29 -5.76 -0.26
C ARG A 71 -10.71 -6.41 0.99
N ILE A 72 -10.10 -7.59 0.81
CA ILE A 72 -9.39 -8.30 1.87
C ILE A 72 -7.90 -7.90 1.78
N PRO A 73 -7.32 -7.29 2.81
CA PRO A 73 -5.90 -6.96 2.83
C PRO A 73 -5.07 -8.24 3.00
N VAL A 74 -4.12 -8.45 2.10
CA VAL A 74 -3.18 -9.59 2.12
C VAL A 74 -1.76 -9.06 2.13
N GLU A 75 -0.97 -9.49 3.10
CA GLU A 75 0.47 -9.23 3.12
C GLU A 75 1.17 -10.22 2.20
N ARG A 76 2.08 -9.74 1.37
CA ARG A 76 2.73 -10.55 0.32
C ARG A 76 4.24 -10.37 0.31
N ASP A 77 4.93 -11.40 -0.17
CA ASP A 77 6.35 -11.30 -0.51
C ASP A 77 6.56 -10.65 -1.90
N SER A 78 7.81 -10.61 -2.35
CA SER A 78 8.19 -10.06 -3.66
C SER A 78 7.67 -10.88 -4.85
N LEU A 79 7.25 -12.12 -4.62
CA LEU A 79 6.68 -13.03 -5.63
C LEU A 79 5.14 -13.10 -5.53
N TYR A 80 4.51 -12.18 -4.79
CA TYR A 80 3.06 -12.13 -4.58
C TYR A 80 2.47 -13.35 -3.88
N ARG A 81 3.29 -14.08 -3.11
CA ARG A 81 2.81 -15.15 -2.22
C ARG A 81 2.38 -14.53 -0.90
N GLU A 82 1.26 -15.01 -0.37
CA GLU A 82 0.78 -14.61 0.95
C GLU A 82 1.84 -14.93 2.02
N VAL A 83 2.14 -13.94 2.84
CA VAL A 83 2.98 -14.12 4.02
C VAL A 83 2.08 -14.61 5.14
N ALA A 84 2.24 -15.88 5.52
CA ALA A 84 1.54 -16.42 6.68
C ALA A 84 1.85 -15.56 7.92
N VAL A 85 0.81 -15.16 8.64
CA VAL A 85 0.98 -14.57 9.97
C VAL A 85 1.62 -15.63 10.84
N GLN A 86 2.91 -15.52 11.11
CA GLN A 86 3.49 -16.27 12.22
C GLN A 86 2.84 -15.72 13.48
N GLU A 87 2.03 -16.52 14.16
CA GLU A 87 1.65 -16.19 15.54
C GLU A 87 2.96 -16.07 16.33
N ASP A 88 3.38 -14.84 16.60
CA ASP A 88 4.50 -14.57 17.50
C ASP A 88 4.15 -15.27 18.81
N GLY A 89 4.96 -16.25 19.20
CA GLY A 89 4.77 -17.15 20.34
C GLY A 89 4.85 -16.46 21.70
N ARG A 90 4.36 -15.23 21.82
CA ARG A 90 4.07 -14.57 23.09
C ARG A 90 2.79 -15.17 23.67
N LYS A 91 2.91 -16.42 24.12
CA LYS A 91 2.14 -16.89 25.27
C LYS A 91 2.30 -15.86 26.38
N GLY A 92 1.17 -15.53 26.99
CA GLY A 92 1.05 -14.49 28.00
C GLY A 92 2.21 -14.47 28.99
N LEU A 93 2.68 -13.25 29.24
CA LEU A 93 3.10 -12.88 30.56
C LEU A 93 1.98 -12.01 31.11
N ASP A 94 1.55 -12.45 32.28
CA ASP A 94 0.83 -11.75 33.33
C ASP A 94 1.19 -10.26 33.47
#